data_AF-A0A8T7KGT1-F1
#
_entry.id   AF-A0A8T7KGT1-F1
#
_cell.length_a   1.000
_cell.length_b   1.000
_cell.length_c   1.000
_cell.angle_alpha   90.00
_cell.angle_beta   90.00
_cell.angle_gamma   90.00
#
_symmetry.space_group_name_H-M   'P 1'
#
loop_
_entity.id
_entity.type
_entity.pdbx_description
1 polymer ?
#
loop_
_entity_poly.entity_id
_entity_poly.type
_entity_poly.pdbx_seq_one_letter_code
_entity_poly.pdbx_strand_id
1 'polypeptide(L)'
;MAFVMPFLLLVLFGIMEFGYVIYAYSTVSQAARNGAEAAAQVPPYESWLNYRQNPPGDGDYPGFRGDNCVNTIMAAVETDTTLFNGGINQGRNVVDFVTISYPNGGDTRNLRDRGPIEVTIDYPVTGITPLFQLLRFGGSTGTINLRVTQRRSLENLGVDPTRPAGMACARDMAEWRELNQ
;
A
#
# COMPACT_ATOMS: atom_id res chain seq x y z
N MET A 1 -12.80 -29.98 37.46
CA MET A 1 -11.72 -29.38 36.66
C MET A 1 -12.09 -29.13 35.19
N ALA A 2 -13.37 -28.98 34.84
CA ALA A 2 -13.81 -28.82 33.45
C ALA A 2 -13.47 -27.45 32.81
N PHE A 3 -13.22 -26.40 33.62
CA PHE A 3 -12.91 -25.05 33.13
C PHE A 3 -11.44 -24.83 32.74
N VAL A 4 -10.54 -25.75 33.09
CA VAL A 4 -9.11 -25.59 32.82
C VAL A 4 -8.82 -25.67 31.31
N MET A 5 -9.42 -26.63 30.62
CA MET A 5 -9.26 -26.79 29.17
C MET A 5 -9.77 -25.58 28.35
N PRO A 6 -11.02 -25.09 28.51
CA PRO A 6 -11.49 -23.94 27.74
C PRO A 6 -10.71 -22.66 28.07
N PHE A 7 -10.24 -22.49 29.31
CA PHE A 7 -9.38 -21.37 29.67
C PHE A 7 -8.01 -21.44 28.98
N LEU A 8 -7.38 -22.61 28.92
CA LEU A 8 -6.12 -22.80 28.20
C LEU A 8 -6.25 -22.54 26.70
N LEU A 9 -7.37 -22.95 26.08
CA LEU A 9 -7.63 -22.68 24.66
C LEU A 9 -7.82 -21.18 24.40
N LEU A 10 -8.52 -20.46 25.28
CA LEU A 10 -8.68 -19.01 25.18
C LEU A 10 -7.32 -18.31 25.24
N VAL A 11 -6.47 -18.70 26.19
CA VAL A 11 -5.11 -18.15 26.32
C VAL A 11 -4.27 -18.47 25.08
N LEU A 12 -4.31 -19.70 24.58
CA LEU A 12 -3.57 -20.10 23.39
C LEU A 12 -3.99 -19.30 22.15
N PHE A 13 -5.30 -19.17 21.92
CA PHE A 13 -5.82 -18.35 20.82
C PHE A 13 -5.44 -16.88 20.99
N GLY A 14 -5.48 -16.36 22.22
CA GLY A 14 -5.05 -14.99 22.51
C GLY A 14 -3.59 -14.74 22.15
N ILE A 15 -2.69 -15.67 22.50
CA ILE A 15 -1.26 -15.57 22.17
C ILE A 15 -1.04 -15.64 20.66
N MET A 16 -1.72 -16.57 19.97
CA MET A 16 -1.61 -16.71 18.51
C MET A 16 -2.09 -15.45 17.78
N GLU A 17 -3.26 -14.92 18.16
CA GLU A 17 -3.82 -13.71 17.57
C GLU A 17 -2.92 -12.49 17.79
N PHE A 18 -2.44 -12.32 19.03
CA PHE A 18 -1.57 -11.19 19.35
C PHE A 18 -0.25 -11.26 18.57
N GLY A 19 0.34 -12.45 18.46
CA GLY A 19 1.53 -12.66 17.63
C GLY A 19 1.29 -12.34 16.16
N TYR A 20 0.14 -12.76 15.61
CA TYR A 20 -0.22 -12.48 14.23
C TYR A 20 -0.46 -10.99 13.97
N VAL A 21 -1.13 -10.26 14.86
CA VAL A 21 -1.33 -8.81 14.72
C VAL A 21 -0.01 -8.04 14.73
N ILE A 22 0.92 -8.41 15.63
CA ILE A 22 2.25 -7.78 15.65
C ILE A 22 3.01 -8.05 14.36
N TYR A 23 2.98 -9.30 13.90
CA TYR A 23 3.59 -9.67 12.63
C TYR A 23 2.97 -8.89 11.46
N ALA A 24 1.64 -8.77 11.42
CA ALA A 24 0.95 -8.00 10.40
C ALA A 24 1.33 -6.52 10.39
N TYR A 25 1.42 -5.91 11.58
CA TYR A 25 1.85 -4.54 11.70
C TYR A 25 3.30 -4.34 11.25
N SER A 26 4.23 -5.24 11.63
CA SER A 26 5.64 -5.10 11.25
C SER A 26 5.84 -5.26 9.74
N THR A 27 5.16 -6.21 9.11
CA THR A 27 5.24 -6.40 7.66
C THR A 27 4.63 -5.23 6.89
N VAL A 28 3.43 -4.77 7.25
CA VAL A 28 2.80 -3.60 6.60
C VAL A 28 3.67 -2.35 6.78
N SER A 29 4.29 -2.18 7.94
CA SER A 29 5.21 -1.07 8.20
C SER A 29 6.47 -1.12 7.35
N GLN A 30 7.06 -2.31 7.18
CA GLN A 30 8.21 -2.48 6.29
C GLN A 30 7.82 -2.21 4.82
N ALA A 31 6.69 -2.73 4.39
CA ALA A 31 6.17 -2.53 3.04
C ALA A 31 5.89 -1.05 2.76
N ALA A 32 5.30 -0.32 3.72
CA ALA A 32 5.08 1.13 3.60
C ALA A 32 6.41 1.91 3.51
N ARG A 33 7.46 1.47 4.21
CA ARG A 33 8.79 2.10 4.14
C ARG A 33 9.43 1.89 2.77
N ASN A 34 9.41 0.65 2.28
CA ASN A 34 9.96 0.30 0.97
C ASN A 34 9.20 1.00 -0.16
N GLY A 35 7.87 1.04 -0.07
CA GLY A 35 7.03 1.82 -0.97
C GLY A 35 7.37 3.32 -0.94
N ALA A 36 7.56 3.91 0.25
CA ALA A 36 7.94 5.32 0.38
C ALA A 36 9.36 5.61 -0.14
N GLU A 37 10.31 4.67 -0.01
CA GLU A 37 11.65 4.79 -0.59
C GLU A 37 11.62 4.73 -2.12
N ALA A 38 10.88 3.78 -2.69
CA ALA A 38 10.67 3.73 -4.14
C ALA A 38 10.00 5.02 -4.63
N ALA A 39 8.98 5.49 -3.92
CA ALA A 39 8.24 6.70 -4.26
C ALA A 39 9.10 7.97 -4.18
N ALA A 40 10.10 8.00 -3.29
CA ALA A 40 11.06 9.09 -3.20
C ALA A 40 12.05 9.15 -4.39
N GLN A 41 12.26 8.03 -5.07
CA GLN A 41 13.14 7.93 -6.24
C GLN A 41 12.40 8.13 -7.57
N VAL A 42 11.16 7.61 -7.64
CA VAL A 42 10.27 7.69 -8.81
C VAL A 42 8.93 8.32 -8.44
N PRO A 43 8.89 9.62 -8.08
CA PRO A 43 7.66 10.28 -7.68
C PRO A 43 6.66 10.38 -8.85
N PRO A 44 5.47 9.75 -8.74
CA PRO A 44 4.43 9.86 -9.77
C PRO A 44 3.80 11.26 -9.74
N TYR A 45 3.16 11.63 -10.84
CA TYR A 45 2.43 12.89 -10.92
C TYR A 45 1.08 12.81 -10.18
N GLU A 46 0.68 13.91 -9.55
CA GLU A 46 -0.59 14.00 -8.81
C GLU A 46 -1.82 13.80 -9.71
N SER A 47 -1.76 14.30 -10.95
CA SER A 47 -2.77 14.05 -11.98
C SER A 47 -2.98 12.55 -12.25
N TRP A 48 -1.90 11.76 -12.25
CA TRP A 48 -2.01 10.31 -12.38
C TRP A 48 -2.54 9.67 -11.09
N LEU A 49 -2.10 10.14 -9.91
CA LEU A 49 -2.62 9.67 -8.62
C LEU A 49 -4.13 9.86 -8.50
N ASN A 50 -4.67 10.94 -9.07
CA ASN A 50 -6.11 11.21 -9.13
C ASN A 50 -6.91 10.18 -9.93
N TYR A 51 -6.29 9.49 -10.90
CA TYR A 51 -6.96 8.43 -11.66
C TYR A 51 -7.37 7.23 -10.80
N ARG A 52 -6.82 7.08 -9.58
CA ARG A 52 -7.31 6.06 -8.63
C ARG A 52 -8.76 6.31 -8.21
N GLN A 53 -9.14 7.57 -8.06
CA GLN A 53 -10.49 7.96 -7.63
C GLN A 53 -11.38 8.25 -8.83
N ASN A 54 -10.82 8.88 -9.87
CA ASN A 54 -11.54 9.28 -11.09
C ASN A 54 -10.79 8.75 -12.33
N PRO A 55 -10.94 7.46 -12.67
CA PRO A 55 -10.27 6.89 -13.83
C PRO A 55 -10.75 7.58 -15.12
N PRO A 56 -9.87 7.80 -16.12
CA PRO A 56 -10.26 8.36 -17.39
C PRO A 56 -11.15 7.36 -18.14
N GLY A 57 -12.13 7.87 -18.89
CA GLY A 57 -13.05 7.05 -19.70
C GLY A 57 -12.45 6.53 -21.01
N ASP A 58 -11.14 6.71 -21.21
CA ASP A 58 -10.44 6.29 -22.42
C ASP A 58 -10.29 4.75 -22.46
N GLY A 59 -10.60 4.15 -23.62
CA GLY A 59 -10.50 2.70 -23.82
C GLY A 59 -9.09 2.12 -23.73
N ASP A 60 -8.06 2.96 -23.87
CA ASP A 60 -6.64 2.57 -23.79
C ASP A 60 -6.06 2.71 -22.38
N TYR A 61 -6.87 3.04 -21.36
CA TYR A 61 -6.38 3.22 -20.00
C TYR A 61 -5.80 1.90 -19.46
N PRO A 62 -4.48 1.81 -19.19
CA PRO A 62 -3.83 0.59 -18.72
C PRO A 62 -4.16 0.25 -17.26
N GLY A 63 -4.99 1.06 -16.60
CA GLY A 63 -5.25 0.99 -15.16
C GLY A 63 -4.27 1.84 -14.35
N PHE A 64 -4.58 2.00 -13.06
CA PHE A 64 -3.79 2.84 -12.15
C PHE A 64 -2.30 2.43 -12.09
N ARG A 65 -2.05 1.11 -12.16
CA ARG A 65 -0.71 0.51 -12.15
C ARG A 65 -0.05 0.48 -13.54
N GLY A 66 -0.66 1.06 -14.56
CA GLY A 66 -0.10 1.12 -15.91
C GLY A 66 1.00 2.17 -16.08
N ASP A 67 1.13 3.11 -15.14
CA ASP A 67 2.30 3.99 -15.08
C ASP A 67 3.47 3.26 -14.43
N ASN A 68 4.65 3.36 -15.03
CA ASN A 68 5.85 2.65 -14.57
C ASN A 68 6.27 3.08 -13.16
N CYS A 69 6.08 4.36 -12.82
CA CYS A 69 6.45 4.88 -11.50
C CYS A 69 5.51 4.35 -10.42
N VAL A 70 4.18 4.40 -10.65
CA VAL A 70 3.21 3.77 -9.75
C VAL A 70 3.45 2.27 -9.63
N ASN A 71 3.71 1.59 -10.75
CA ASN A 71 3.94 0.15 -10.75
C ASN A 71 5.18 -0.22 -9.91
N THR A 72 6.26 0.54 -10.02
CA THR A 72 7.49 0.32 -9.25
C THR A 72 7.27 0.49 -7.76
N ILE A 73 6.50 1.51 -7.36
CA ILE A 73 6.13 1.71 -5.95
C ILE A 73 5.29 0.54 -5.44
N MET A 74 4.29 0.12 -6.21
CA MET A 74 3.43 -0.99 -5.82
C MET A 74 4.20 -2.32 -5.79
N ALA A 75 5.09 -2.56 -6.74
CA ALA A 75 5.96 -3.74 -6.75
C ALA A 75 6.87 -3.79 -5.52
N ALA A 76 7.43 -2.65 -5.10
CA ALA A 76 8.23 -2.55 -3.87
C ALA A 76 7.41 -2.83 -2.60
N VAL A 77 6.10 -2.54 -2.60
CA VAL A 77 5.19 -2.93 -1.50
C VAL A 77 4.85 -4.42 -1.58
N GLU A 78 4.68 -4.98 -2.78
CA GLU A 78 4.32 -6.39 -2.97
C GLU A 78 5.40 -7.37 -2.52
N THR A 79 6.67 -7.01 -2.70
CA THR A 79 7.79 -7.89 -2.31
C THR A 79 7.74 -8.25 -0.83
N ASP A 80 7.27 -7.35 0.03
CA ASP A 80 7.19 -7.59 1.46
C ASP A 80 5.85 -8.19 1.91
N THR A 81 4.80 -8.10 1.08
CA THR A 81 3.42 -8.41 1.48
C THR A 81 2.88 -9.71 0.91
N THR A 82 3.71 -10.50 0.23
CA THR A 82 3.34 -11.81 -0.37
C THR A 82 2.67 -12.78 0.61
N LEU A 83 3.00 -12.72 1.89
CA LEU A 83 2.40 -13.54 2.96
C LEU A 83 0.97 -13.13 3.35
N PHE A 84 0.53 -11.91 3.03
CA PHE A 84 -0.81 -11.41 3.36
C PHE A 84 -1.88 -11.80 2.34
N ASN A 85 -1.46 -12.17 1.12
CA ASN A 85 -2.33 -12.51 -0.01
C ASN A 85 -2.84 -13.97 0.08
N GLY A 86 -3.39 -14.34 1.24
CA GLY A 86 -3.90 -15.67 1.54
C GLY A 86 -5.40 -15.68 1.84
N GLY A 87 -5.98 -16.89 1.94
CA GLY A 87 -7.41 -17.09 2.22
C GLY A 87 -7.91 -16.46 3.53
N ILE A 88 -7.02 -16.26 4.50
CA ILE A 88 -7.32 -15.59 5.79
C ILE A 88 -7.78 -14.13 5.58
N ASN A 89 -7.24 -13.44 4.57
CA ASN A 89 -7.64 -12.07 4.24
C ASN A 89 -8.58 -11.99 3.03
N GLN A 90 -9.29 -13.07 2.73
CA GLN A 90 -10.28 -13.13 1.64
C GLN A 90 -9.70 -12.83 0.24
N GLY A 91 -8.41 -13.08 0.02
CA GLY A 91 -7.75 -12.78 -1.25
C GLY A 91 -7.57 -11.28 -1.53
N ARG A 92 -7.68 -10.43 -0.51
CA ARG A 92 -7.41 -8.99 -0.60
C ARG A 92 -5.90 -8.77 -0.72
N ASN A 93 -5.46 -8.11 -1.78
CA ASN A 93 -4.05 -7.80 -1.96
C ASN A 93 -3.71 -6.47 -1.25
N VAL A 94 -2.57 -6.41 -0.57
CA VAL A 94 -2.20 -5.23 0.25
C VAL A 94 -2.07 -3.97 -0.61
N VAL A 95 -1.63 -4.11 -1.87
CA VAL A 95 -1.53 -3.02 -2.85
C VAL A 95 -2.83 -2.27 -3.10
N ASP A 96 -3.97 -2.94 -2.98
CA ASP A 96 -5.27 -2.32 -3.20
C ASP A 96 -5.59 -1.29 -2.10
N PHE A 97 -4.88 -1.38 -0.98
CA PHE A 97 -5.01 -0.50 0.20
C PHE A 97 -3.88 0.51 0.33
N VAL A 98 -2.91 0.53 -0.59
CA VAL A 98 -1.80 1.49 -0.60
C VAL A 98 -2.28 2.79 -1.23
N THR A 99 -2.36 3.86 -0.46
CA THR A 99 -2.60 5.22 -0.95
C THR A 99 -1.29 6.00 -0.99
N ILE A 100 -0.96 6.56 -2.16
CA ILE A 100 0.19 7.45 -2.34
C ILE A 100 -0.36 8.87 -2.45
N SER A 101 0.17 9.80 -1.67
CA SER A 101 -0.29 11.19 -1.65
C SER A 101 0.83 12.17 -1.34
N TYR A 102 0.70 13.39 -1.84
CA TYR A 102 1.51 14.53 -1.42
C TYR A 102 0.68 15.37 -0.44
N PRO A 103 1.20 15.69 0.76
CA PRO A 103 0.43 16.34 1.81
C PRO A 103 0.21 17.83 1.55
N ASN A 104 1.10 18.47 0.79
CA ASN A 104 1.09 19.91 0.59
C ASN A 104 0.38 20.34 -0.71
N GLY A 105 0.07 19.39 -1.61
CA GLY A 105 -0.63 19.64 -2.88
C GLY A 105 0.16 20.49 -3.88
N GLY A 106 0.05 20.18 -5.18
CA GLY A 106 0.59 21.05 -6.23
C GLY A 106 0.92 20.30 -7.53
N ASP A 107 0.42 20.83 -8.64
CA ASP A 107 0.69 20.31 -10.00
C ASP A 107 2.18 20.43 -10.42
N THR A 108 3.06 20.96 -9.57
CA THR A 108 4.47 21.26 -9.88
C THR A 108 5.45 20.24 -9.31
N ARG A 109 6.49 19.83 -10.05
CA ARG A 109 7.55 18.90 -9.58
C ARG A 109 8.50 19.47 -8.50
N ASN A 110 8.20 20.63 -7.92
CA ASN A 110 9.11 21.33 -7.03
C ASN A 110 9.00 20.81 -5.58
N LEU A 111 10.14 20.37 -5.01
CA LEU A 111 10.20 19.90 -3.61
C LEU A 111 9.75 20.96 -2.60
N ARG A 112 9.99 22.26 -2.90
CA ARG A 112 9.60 23.36 -2.01
C ARG A 112 8.09 23.52 -1.90
N ASP A 113 7.33 23.16 -2.95
CA ASP A 113 5.88 23.26 -2.97
C ASP A 113 5.22 21.92 -2.58
N ARG A 114 5.71 20.77 -3.09
CA ARG A 114 5.08 19.45 -2.88
C ARG A 114 5.25 18.82 -1.51
N GLY A 115 6.31 19.18 -0.78
CA GLY A 115 6.63 18.50 0.49
C GLY A 115 7.06 17.03 0.31
N PRO A 116 7.12 16.25 1.41
CA PRO A 116 7.50 14.83 1.36
C PRO A 116 6.42 13.98 0.69
N ILE A 117 6.80 12.89 0.04
CA ILE A 117 5.85 11.89 -0.45
C ILE A 117 5.38 11.01 0.70
N GLU A 118 4.08 10.73 0.76
CA GLU A 118 3.47 9.87 1.78
C GLU A 118 2.88 8.62 1.15
N VAL A 119 3.25 7.48 1.70
CA VAL A 119 2.67 6.18 1.38
C VAL A 119 1.93 5.71 2.61
N THR A 120 0.61 5.62 2.50
CA THR A 120 -0.29 5.13 3.54
C THR A 120 -0.84 3.78 3.12
N ILE A 121 -0.67 2.75 3.94
CA ILE A 121 -1.29 1.44 3.74
C ILE A 121 -2.37 1.28 4.80
N ASP A 122 -3.62 1.13 4.39
CA ASP A 122 -4.78 0.91 5.28
C ASP A 122 -5.34 -0.50 5.11
N TYR A 123 -4.66 -1.49 5.72
CA TYR A 123 -4.93 -2.88 5.46
C TYR A 123 -5.86 -3.52 6.52
N PRO A 124 -7.02 -4.06 6.14
CA PRO A 124 -7.91 -4.78 7.04
C PRO A 124 -7.42 -6.21 7.28
N VAL A 125 -6.83 -6.44 8.46
CA VAL A 125 -6.36 -7.75 8.92
C VAL A 125 -7.49 -8.53 9.58
N THR A 126 -7.73 -9.76 9.15
CA THR A 126 -8.69 -10.66 9.78
C THR A 126 -7.99 -11.55 10.80
N GLY A 127 -8.59 -11.75 11.98
CA GLY A 127 -8.06 -12.70 12.97
C GLY A 127 -7.94 -14.12 12.40
N ILE A 128 -6.89 -14.84 12.82
CA ILE A 128 -6.61 -16.22 12.37
C ILE A 128 -7.46 -17.26 13.12
N THR A 129 -7.96 -16.90 14.29
CA THR A 129 -8.81 -17.73 15.14
C THR A 129 -10.19 -17.09 15.28
N PRO A 130 -11.23 -17.86 15.67
CA PRO A 130 -12.55 -17.29 15.93
C PRO A 130 -12.61 -16.42 17.19
N LEU A 131 -11.50 -16.24 17.93
CA LEU A 131 -11.46 -15.47 19.17
C LEU A 131 -11.86 -14.01 18.95
N PHE A 132 -11.36 -13.36 17.90
CA PHE A 132 -11.71 -11.96 17.61
C PHE A 132 -13.20 -11.79 17.29
N GLN A 133 -13.81 -12.76 16.60
CA GLN A 133 -15.24 -12.78 16.34
C GLN A 133 -16.05 -13.02 17.63
N LEU A 134 -15.59 -13.96 18.47
CA LEU A 134 -16.23 -14.32 19.73
C LEU A 134 -16.22 -13.15 20.73
N LEU A 135 -15.10 -12.44 20.82
CA LEU A 135 -14.91 -11.27 21.69
C LEU A 135 -15.31 -9.94 21.02
N ARG A 136 -15.80 -9.98 19.77
CA ARG A 136 -16.20 -8.81 18.96
C ARG A 136 -15.12 -7.73 18.81
N PHE A 137 -13.84 -8.12 18.84
CA PHE A 137 -12.75 -7.23 18.51
C PHE A 137 -12.77 -6.94 17.00
N GLY A 138 -12.90 -5.67 16.61
CA GLY A 138 -12.97 -5.29 15.20
C GLY A 138 -14.36 -5.51 14.54
N GLY A 139 -15.43 -5.59 15.34
CA GLY A 139 -16.81 -5.70 14.84
C GLY A 139 -17.29 -7.15 14.67
N SER A 140 -18.34 -7.36 13.85
CA SER A 140 -18.96 -8.67 13.64
C SER A 140 -18.11 -9.63 12.80
N THR A 141 -17.12 -9.11 12.07
CA THR A 141 -16.23 -9.87 11.18
C THR A 141 -14.89 -10.24 11.81
N GLY A 142 -14.53 -9.64 12.96
CA GLY A 142 -13.23 -9.89 13.61
C GLY A 142 -12.05 -9.26 12.88
N THR A 143 -12.27 -8.12 12.20
CA THR A 143 -11.27 -7.46 11.34
C THR A 143 -10.74 -6.17 11.97
N ILE A 144 -9.42 -6.01 11.99
CA ILE A 144 -8.73 -4.83 12.51
C ILE A 144 -8.08 -4.08 11.35
N ASN A 145 -8.37 -2.79 11.21
CA ASN A 145 -7.72 -1.95 10.20
C ASN A 145 -6.37 -1.48 10.72
N LEU A 146 -5.31 -1.89 10.04
CA LEU A 146 -3.95 -1.43 10.28
C LEU A 146 -3.64 -0.30 9.31
N ARG A 147 -3.62 0.93 9.83
CA ARG A 147 -3.19 2.09 9.07
C ARG A 147 -1.74 2.43 9.42
N VAL A 148 -0.86 2.36 8.43
CA VAL A 148 0.54 2.79 8.55
C VAL A 148 0.84 3.83 7.49
N THR A 149 1.34 4.99 7.90
CA THR A 149 1.76 6.07 7.00
C THR A 149 3.27 6.26 7.15
N GLN A 150 3.97 6.24 6.02
CA GLN A 150 5.40 6.53 5.94
C GLN A 150 5.63 7.74 5.04
N ARG A 151 6.54 8.62 5.46
CA ARG A 151 6.86 9.85 4.74
C ARG A 151 8.34 9.86 4.39
N ARG A 152 8.67 10.24 3.16
CA ARG A 152 10.07 10.39 2.70
C ARG A 152 10.22 11.69 1.91
N SER A 153 11.36 12.34 2.07
CA SER A 153 11.75 13.44 1.18
C SER A 153 12.06 12.88 -0.21
N LEU A 154 11.72 13.63 -1.25
CA LEU A 154 12.09 13.25 -2.62
C LEU A 154 13.60 13.31 -2.78
N GLU A 155 14.20 12.21 -3.21
CA GLU A 155 15.64 12.08 -3.42
C GLU A 155 15.99 12.24 -4.91
N ASN A 156 15.05 11.89 -5.79
CA ASN A 156 15.19 12.00 -7.23
C ASN A 156 13.81 12.26 -7.86
N LEU A 157 13.77 12.93 -9.02
CA LEU A 157 12.52 13.26 -9.72
C LEU A 157 12.15 12.23 -10.81
N GLY A 158 12.69 11.01 -10.73
CA GLY A 158 12.65 10.06 -11.84
C GLY A 158 13.63 10.48 -12.95
N VAL A 159 14.40 9.51 -13.42
CA VAL A 159 15.55 9.73 -14.30
C VAL A 159 15.10 9.96 -15.74
N ASP A 160 15.82 10.87 -16.41
CA ASP A 160 15.77 11.26 -17.82
C ASP A 160 15.39 10.14 -18.81
N PRO A 161 14.35 10.32 -19.66
CA PRO A 161 13.91 9.33 -20.66
C PRO A 161 14.94 9.00 -21.73
N THR A 162 16.03 9.76 -21.84
CA THR A 162 17.12 9.50 -22.80
C THR A 162 18.16 8.49 -22.32
N ARG A 163 18.08 8.01 -21.07
CA ARG A 163 19.01 7.02 -20.51
C ARG A 163 18.32 5.65 -20.35
N PRO A 164 19.00 4.54 -20.72
CA PRO A 164 18.45 3.18 -20.64
C PRO A 164 18.18 2.67 -19.21
N ALA A 165 18.57 3.43 -18.19
CA ALA A 165 18.26 3.17 -16.78
C ALA A 165 17.21 4.15 -16.21
N GLY A 166 16.62 5.01 -17.06
CA GLY A 166 15.63 6.01 -16.67
C GLY A 166 14.20 5.48 -16.73
N MET A 167 13.37 5.92 -15.78
CA MET A 167 11.95 5.61 -15.76
C MET A 167 11.18 6.92 -15.89
N ALA A 168 10.44 7.07 -16.98
CA ALA A 168 9.56 8.21 -17.20
C ALA A 168 8.22 7.95 -16.53
N CYS A 169 7.81 8.85 -15.64
CA CYS A 169 6.45 8.87 -15.10
C CYS A 169 5.59 9.67 -16.06
N ALA A 170 4.41 9.18 -16.42
CA ALA A 170 3.47 9.97 -17.21
C ALA A 170 2.69 10.93 -16.30
N ARG A 171 2.50 12.19 -16.73
CA ARG A 171 1.57 13.12 -16.08
C ARG A 171 0.13 12.74 -16.38
N ASP A 172 -0.16 12.41 -17.63
CA ASP A 172 -1.49 12.12 -18.12
C ASP A 172 -1.49 11.01 -19.18
N MET A 173 -2.68 10.66 -19.67
CA MET A 173 -2.84 9.65 -20.71
C MET A 173 -2.18 10.00 -22.04
N ALA A 174 -2.01 11.29 -22.37
CA ALA A 174 -1.37 11.69 -23.61
C ALA A 174 0.14 11.45 -23.53
N GLU A 175 0.78 11.90 -22.44
CA GLU A 175 2.21 11.65 -22.17
C GLU A 175 2.49 10.16 -22.02
N TRP A 176 1.58 9.39 -21.39
CA TRP A 176 1.72 7.93 -21.31
C TRP A 176 1.73 7.28 -22.70
N ARG A 177 0.89 7.74 -23.64
CA ARG A 177 0.90 7.23 -25.01
C ARG A 177 2.19 7.57 -25.74
N GLU A 178 2.71 8.79 -25.56
CA GLU A 178 3.99 9.20 -26.15
C GLU A 178 5.18 8.38 -25.62
N LEU A 179 5.15 8.00 -24.34
CA LEU A 179 6.21 7.21 -23.71
C LEU A 179 6.18 5.72 -24.08
N ASN A 180 5.04 5.20 -24.55
CA ASN A 180 4.85 3.78 -24.88
C ASN A 180 4.69 3.49 -26.38
N GLN A 181 4.83 4.51 -27.24
CA GLN A 181 4.93 4.38 -28.70
C GLN A 181 6.37 4.20 -29.15
#